data_AF-A0A6P0R4M8-F1
#
_entry.id   AF-A0A6P0R4M8-F1
#
_cell.length_a   1.000
_cell.length_b   1.000
_cell.length_c   1.000
_cell.angle_alpha   90.00
_cell.angle_beta   90.00
_cell.angle_gamma   90.00
#
_symmetry.space_group_name_H-M   'P 1'
#
loop_
_entity.id
_entity.type
_entity.pdbx_description
1 polymer ?
#
loop_
_entity_poly.entity_id
_entity_poly.type
_entity_poly.pdbx_seq_one_letter_code
_entity_poly.pdbx_strand_id
1 'polypeptide(L)'
;MKAKIKDYTTNQGIAIMMEHLSPGKGGRHRQTLSYGKSPDLTLSPRQTLAQEVWDIRSIYLLQGLYNTDIIKALQELIKLNKTTWLTFFDKGVINL
;
A
#
# COMPACT_ATOMS: atom_id res chain seq x y z
N MET A 1 -9.85 14.80 6.94
CA MET A 1 -10.51 14.93 5.62
C MET A 1 -10.75 13.51 5.09
N LYS A 2 -11.95 13.15 4.62
CA LYS A 2 -12.20 11.84 4.00
C LYS A 2 -12.21 12.03 2.48
N ALA A 3 -11.33 11.35 1.75
CA ALA A 3 -11.46 11.26 0.30
C ALA A 3 -12.80 10.56 -0.01
N LYS A 4 -13.69 11.23 -0.73
CA LYS A 4 -14.97 10.66 -1.16
C LYS A 4 -14.83 10.15 -2.58
N ILE A 5 -14.31 8.94 -2.73
CA ILE A 5 -14.38 8.26 -4.01
C ILE A 5 -15.74 7.58 -4.10
N LYS A 6 -16.44 7.79 -5.22
CA LYS A 6 -17.74 7.16 -5.50
C LYS A 6 -17.57 5.63 -5.41
N ASP A 7 -18.47 4.97 -4.70
CA ASP A 7 -18.51 3.51 -4.51
C ASP A 7 -17.36 2.88 -3.67
N TYR A 8 -16.56 3.70 -2.96
CA TYR A 8 -15.54 3.22 -2.01
C TYR A 8 -15.95 3.43 -0.55
N THR A 9 -15.80 2.38 0.26
CA THR A 9 -15.93 2.45 1.72
C THR A 9 -14.67 1.92 2.41
N THR A 10 -14.33 2.48 3.59
CA THR A 10 -13.04 2.23 4.27
C THR A 10 -12.82 0.79 4.74
N ASN A 11 -13.87 -0.04 4.77
CA ASN A 11 -13.80 -1.48 5.06
C ASN A 11 -13.40 -2.33 3.85
N GLN A 12 -13.26 -1.75 2.66
CA GLN A 12 -12.88 -2.45 1.44
C GLN A 12 -11.38 -2.28 1.10
N GLY A 13 -10.59 -1.77 2.05
CA GLY A 13 -9.14 -1.66 1.90
C GLY A 13 -8.46 -3.03 1.78
N ILE A 14 -7.46 -3.11 0.90
CA ILE A 14 -6.62 -4.30 0.76
C ILE A 14 -5.39 -4.13 1.65
N ALA A 15 -5.13 -5.09 2.53
CA ALA A 15 -4.04 -5.06 3.49
C ALA A 15 -3.06 -6.22 3.27
N ILE A 16 -1.80 -6.03 3.69
CA ILE A 16 -0.79 -7.08 3.75
C ILE A 16 -0.16 -7.13 5.14
N MET A 17 0.14 -8.34 5.63
CA MET A 17 0.90 -8.53 6.87
C MET A 17 2.39 -8.42 6.56
N MET A 18 3.09 -7.43 7.13
CA MET A 18 4.53 -7.28 6.93
C MET A 18 5.36 -7.97 8.01
N GLU A 19 4.84 -8.02 9.24
CA GLU A 19 5.43 -8.67 10.40
C GLU A 19 4.47 -8.63 11.57
N HIS A 20 4.51 -9.66 12.40
CA HIS A 20 3.97 -9.59 13.74
C HIS A 20 5.00 -10.16 14.73
N LEU A 21 5.60 -9.31 15.57
CA LEU A 21 6.45 -9.78 16.67
C LEU A 21 5.56 -10.27 17.82
N SER A 22 5.69 -11.54 18.21
CA SER A 22 5.03 -12.12 19.38
C SER A 22 5.97 -13.02 20.18
N PRO A 23 6.26 -12.72 21.46
CA PRO A 23 5.90 -11.49 22.18
C PRO A 23 6.70 -10.27 21.67
N GLY A 24 6.08 -9.09 21.61
CA GLY A 24 6.76 -7.86 21.18
C GLY A 24 5.82 -6.66 20.98
N LYS A 25 6.39 -5.46 20.78
CA LYS A 25 5.65 -4.24 20.44
C LYS A 25 6.02 -3.75 19.04
N GLY A 26 5.12 -4.02 18.09
CA GLY A 26 5.20 -3.53 16.72
C GLY A 26 6.03 -4.42 15.80
N GLY A 27 5.90 -4.18 14.50
CA GLY A 27 6.65 -4.87 13.46
C GLY A 27 6.97 -3.91 12.32
N ARG A 28 7.42 -4.44 11.17
CA ARG A 28 7.74 -3.67 9.95
C ARG A 28 6.72 -2.61 9.52
N HIS A 29 5.43 -2.77 9.84
CA HIS A 29 4.42 -1.76 9.49
C HIS A 29 4.75 -0.36 10.03
N ARG A 30 5.43 -0.23 11.18
CA ARG A 30 5.83 1.08 11.73
C ARG A 30 6.94 1.78 10.96
N GLN A 31 7.63 1.04 10.09
CA GLN A 31 8.75 1.55 9.30
C GLN A 31 8.28 2.14 7.97
N THR A 32 6.99 1.98 7.62
CA THR A 32 6.48 2.52 6.36
C THR A 32 6.42 4.05 6.40
N LEU A 33 6.64 4.68 5.25
CA LEU A 33 6.57 6.12 5.08
C LEU A 33 5.23 6.71 5.51
N SER A 34 4.14 5.96 5.34
CA SER A 34 2.76 6.33 5.69
C SER A 34 2.42 6.19 7.17
N TYR A 35 3.24 5.48 7.96
CA TYR A 35 2.91 5.21 9.35
C TYR A 35 2.79 6.50 10.18
N GLY A 36 1.62 6.69 10.81
CA GLY A 36 1.32 7.87 11.62
C GLY A 36 1.15 9.18 10.83
N LYS A 37 1.10 9.13 9.49
CA LYS A 37 0.93 10.32 8.64
C LYS A 37 -0.46 10.39 8.04
N SER A 38 -0.91 11.62 7.76
CA SER A 38 -2.10 11.84 6.95
C SER A 38 -1.79 11.53 5.48
N PRO A 39 -2.76 10.99 4.70
CA PRO A 39 -2.57 10.75 3.28
C PRO A 39 -2.25 12.04 2.51
N ASP A 40 -1.33 11.95 1.55
CA ASP A 40 -1.11 13.00 0.57
C ASP A 40 -2.18 12.92 -0.52
N LEU A 41 -3.10 13.89 -0.53
CA LEU A 41 -4.23 13.94 -1.47
C LEU A 41 -3.85 14.55 -2.82
N THR A 42 -2.62 15.08 -2.96
CA THR A 42 -2.11 15.59 -4.24
C THR A 42 -1.69 14.45 -5.18
N LEU A 43 -1.44 13.25 -4.64
CA LEU A 43 -1.11 12.06 -5.40
C LEU A 43 -2.38 11.34 -5.88
N SER A 44 -2.36 10.90 -7.14
CA SER A 44 -3.38 9.97 -7.65
C SER A 44 -3.29 8.62 -6.93
N PRO A 45 -4.38 7.82 -6.86
CA PRO A 45 -4.36 6.50 -6.24
C PRO A 45 -3.25 5.60 -6.81
N ARG A 46 -2.97 5.71 -8.11
CA ARG A 46 -1.87 5.00 -8.79
C ARG A 46 -0.49 5.39 -8.27
N GLN A 47 -0.25 6.69 -8.08
CA GLN A 47 1.02 7.18 -7.54
C GLN A 47 1.18 6.76 -6.08
N THR A 48 0.13 6.89 -5.27
CA THR A 48 0.14 6.45 -3.87
C THR A 48 0.44 4.96 -3.76
N LEU A 49 -0.25 4.09 -4.52
CA LEU A 49 0.03 2.65 -4.52
C LEU A 49 1.47 2.34 -4.94
N ALA A 50 2.00 3.02 -5.95
CA ALA A 50 3.38 2.82 -6.40
C ALA A 50 4.39 3.23 -5.31
N GLN A 51 4.16 4.36 -4.65
CA GLN A 51 5.02 4.87 -3.59
C GLN A 51 5.05 3.91 -2.38
N GLU A 52 3.88 3.44 -1.92
CA GLU A 52 3.78 2.51 -0.80
C GLU A 52 4.43 1.16 -1.11
N VAL A 53 4.23 0.60 -2.31
CA VAL A 53 4.87 -0.66 -2.70
C VAL A 53 6.39 -0.50 -2.78
N TRP A 54 6.88 0.63 -3.29
CA TRP A 54 8.33 0.89 -3.37
C TRP A 54 8.95 1.06 -1.99
N ASP A 55 8.27 1.72 -1.07
CA ASP A 55 8.68 1.86 0.33
C ASP A 55 8.79 0.50 1.02
N ILE A 56 7.75 -0.32 0.92
CA ILE A 56 7.72 -1.68 1.48
C ILE A 56 8.84 -2.54 0.90
N ARG A 57 9.04 -2.50 -0.42
CA ARG A 57 10.15 -3.18 -1.08
C ARG A 57 11.49 -2.74 -0.52
N SER A 58 11.69 -1.44 -0.32
CA SER A 58 12.94 -0.88 0.23
C SER A 58 13.20 -1.37 1.64
N ILE A 59 12.18 -1.44 2.51
CA ILE A 59 12.29 -2.00 3.87
C ILE A 59 12.81 -3.44 3.82
N TYR A 60 12.20 -4.30 3.00
CA TYR A 60 12.63 -5.70 2.88
C TYR A 60 14.03 -5.84 2.26
N LEU A 61 14.38 -5.02 1.28
CA LEU A 61 15.72 -5.02 0.67
C LEU A 61 16.81 -4.64 1.68
N LEU A 62 16.60 -3.55 2.43
CA LEU A 62 17.55 -3.07 3.44
C LEU A 62 17.77 -4.08 4.58
N GLN A 63 16.78 -4.92 4.87
CA GLN A 63 16.86 -5.97 5.88
C GLN A 63 17.37 -7.32 5.34
N GLY A 64 17.67 -7.42 4.03
CA GLY A 64 18.09 -8.68 3.41
C GLY A 64 16.97 -9.74 3.33
N LEU A 65 15.71 -9.32 3.43
CA LEU A 65 14.53 -10.19 3.49
C LEU A 65 13.71 -10.19 2.18
N TYR A 66 14.17 -9.48 1.15
CA TYR A 66 13.48 -9.40 -0.14
C TYR A 66 13.67 -10.68 -0.97
N ASN A 67 12.82 -11.67 -0.70
CA ASN A 67 12.83 -12.98 -1.35
C ASN A 67 11.64 -13.17 -2.31
N THR A 68 11.56 -14.35 -2.94
CA THR A 68 10.50 -14.70 -3.91
C THR A 68 9.09 -14.57 -3.35
N ASP A 69 8.88 -14.88 -2.06
CA ASP A 69 7.55 -14.80 -1.44
C ASP A 69 7.13 -13.35 -1.25
N ILE A 70 8.04 -12.47 -0.81
CA ILE A 70 7.79 -11.03 -0.75
C ILE A 70 7.52 -10.45 -2.14
N ILE A 71 8.27 -10.88 -3.16
CA ILE A 71 8.04 -10.46 -4.56
C ILE A 71 6.61 -10.81 -5.00
N LYS A 72 6.19 -12.06 -4.79
CA LYS A 72 4.84 -12.53 -5.14
C LYS A 72 3.77 -11.76 -4.39
N ALA A 73 3.92 -11.59 -3.08
CA ALA A 73 2.95 -10.86 -2.25
C ALA A 73 2.76 -9.41 -2.72
N LEU A 74 3.84 -8.70 -3.09
CA LEU A 74 3.76 -7.34 -3.63
C LEU A 74 3.11 -7.29 -5.01
N GLN A 75 3.40 -8.28 -5.88
CA GLN A 75 2.75 -8.39 -7.18
C GLN A 75 1.25 -8.66 -7.04
N GLU A 76 0.86 -9.55 -6.13
CA GLU A 76 -0.53 -9.86 -5.81
C GLU A 76 -1.25 -8.65 -5.23
N LEU A 77 -0.62 -7.89 -4.34
CA LEU A 77 -1.16 -6.64 -3.80
C LEU A 77 -1.48 -5.63 -4.90
N ILE A 78 -0.56 -5.42 -5.84
CA ILE A 78 -0.77 -4.52 -6.99
C ILE A 78 -1.92 -5.03 -7.85
N LYS A 79 -1.93 -6.34 -8.16
CA LYS A 79 -2.94 -6.95 -9.01
C LYS A 79 -4.33 -6.79 -8.38
N LEU A 80 -4.47 -7.15 -7.10
CA LEU A 80 -5.72 -7.12 -6.37
C LEU A 80 -6.29 -5.69 -6.32
N ASN A 81 -5.46 -4.69 -6.03
CA ASN A 81 -5.90 -3.29 -6.06
C ASN A 81 -6.46 -2.88 -7.42
N LYS A 82 -5.75 -3.20 -8.51
CA LYS A 82 -6.17 -2.84 -9.87
C LYS A 82 -7.43 -3.59 -10.32
N THR A 83 -7.60 -4.85 -9.92
CA THR A 83 -8.75 -5.65 -10.33
C THR A 83 -9.99 -5.35 -9.50
N THR A 84 -9.83 -5.05 -8.21
CA THR A 84 -10.96 -4.72 -7.32
C THR A 84 -11.50 -3.32 -7.61
N TRP A 85 -10.63 -2.35 -7.88
CA TRP A 85 -11.01 -0.96 -8.12
C TRP A 85 -10.72 -0.56 -9.56
N LEU A 86 -11.56 -1.08 -10.47
CA LEU A 86 -11.44 -0.79 -11.88
C LEU A 86 -11.49 0.73 -12.10
N THR A 87 -10.62 1.24 -12.99
CA THR A 87 -10.43 2.66 -13.32
C THR A 87 -9.69 3.51 -12.30
N PHE A 88 -9.66 3.20 -11.00
CA PHE A 88 -9.03 4.08 -9.98
C PHE A 88 -7.51 4.21 -10.16
N PHE A 89 -6.88 3.19 -10.74
CA PHE A 89 -5.44 3.11 -10.91
C PHE A 89 -4.99 3.35 -12.37
N ASP A 90 -5.89 3.80 -13.24
CA ASP A 90 -5.59 4.08 -14.64
C ASP A 90 -4.76 5.36 -14.80
N LYS A 91 -4.08 5.48 -15.94
CA LYS A 91 -3.29 6.68 -16.24
C LYS A 91 -4.23 7.84 -16.54
N GLY A 92 -3.99 9.00 -15.93
CA GLY A 92 -4.75 10.23 -16.21
C GLY A 92 -6.00 10.46 -15.35
N VAL A 93 -6.26 9.62 -14.35
CA VAL A 93 -7.29 9.90 -13.33
C VAL A 93 -6.77 11.00 -12.40
N ILE A 94 -7.31 12.20 -12.55
CA ILE A 94 -7.05 13.36 -11.69
C ILE A 94 -8.04 13.29 -10.53
N ASN A 95 -7.56 13.46 -9.29
CA ASN A 95 -8.44 13.69 -8.15
C ASN A 95 -9.18 15.02 -8.38
N LEU A 96 -10.47 14.96 -8.73
CA LEU A 96 -11.38 16.10 -8.74
C LEU A 96 -11.97 16.33 -7.34
#